data_AF-A0ABD1TXF7-F1
#
_entry.id   AF-A0ABD1TXF7-F1
#
_cell.length_a   1.000
_cell.length_b   1.000
_cell.length_c   1.000
_cell.angle_alpha   90.00
_cell.angle_beta   90.00
_cell.angle_gamma   90.00
#
_symmetry.space_group_name_H-M   'P 1'
#
loop_
_entity.id
_entity.type
_entity.pdbx_description
1 polymer ?
#
loop_
_entity_poly.entity_id
_entity_poly.type
_entity_poly.pdbx_seq_one_letter_code
_entity_poly.pdbx_strand_id
1 'polypeptide(L)'
;MNKYNEAQNTLADLENNMKVEIENLETDLYSIKKELELMERAQGLLELEKSKLEDELRRSQRECDTLKEKITSLSEDERVSSDREKRIEQRYSKVCDELQRSQKKCDELKEKVTRLVEDKKVSSDREKRTEEQYAKVCDELKRCQKERDELKEKTTRLLEDLTVSSDREKRTEERYAKFYDEYSNAENEKHKMILHLNEKIRKLGNQKLGSEQTAEMYKEKIKSLDSRVAKMNGEVEKLKREKSDAHQIVEELRCKILEADQTVDVYKKRFEDLNERFGKVEKGFATILNVDVNDLPNLANDIEKSAVAEEDAIKFPSSNAEKESSGNGNKWSGGNADFGNHDMENFRKERNLKNGADGGDTSPMVRSSCKSNESRINVLAERGQPVNIALDHGEPVTKHFAVAGSSGKMSRPMKSGVIIEISDSDDEATPEKFIQSPSFSQTNEKIRADYKRGSLVSSMPKRNRSTYGSDKDEDAQQKKRTREVNYDGPWVSHQ
;
A
#
# COMPACT_ATOMS: atom_id res chain seq x y z
N MET A 1 -233.10 15.01 -33.97
CA MET A 1 -232.35 14.09 -33.09
C MET A 1 -231.32 13.20 -33.82
N ASN A 2 -231.17 13.22 -35.16
CA ASN A 2 -230.14 12.42 -35.86
C ASN A 2 -228.71 12.98 -35.88
N LYS A 3 -228.50 14.27 -35.54
CA LYS A 3 -227.16 14.89 -35.55
C LYS A 3 -226.32 14.60 -34.29
N TYR A 4 -226.94 14.08 -33.23
CA TYR A 4 -226.26 13.77 -31.97
C TYR A 4 -225.50 12.43 -32.04
N ASN A 5 -226.07 11.42 -32.70
CA ASN A 5 -225.42 10.11 -32.87
C ASN A 5 -224.19 10.17 -33.80
N GLU A 6 -224.16 11.09 -34.76
CA GLU A 6 -223.04 11.26 -35.70
C GLU A 6 -221.85 11.99 -35.05
N ALA A 7 -222.12 13.00 -34.22
CA ALA A 7 -221.12 13.64 -33.38
C ALA A 7 -220.55 12.68 -32.32
N GLN A 8 -221.39 11.77 -31.79
CA GLN A 8 -220.97 10.77 -30.81
C GLN A 8 -220.09 9.67 -31.41
N ASN A 9 -220.36 9.24 -32.65
CA ASN A 9 -219.50 8.29 -33.36
C ASN A 9 -218.16 8.92 -33.78
N THR A 10 -218.15 10.17 -34.24
CA THR A 10 -216.91 10.86 -34.60
C THR A 10 -216.03 11.19 -33.39
N LEU A 11 -216.64 11.46 -32.22
CA LEU A 11 -215.90 11.60 -30.96
C LEU A 11 -215.29 10.26 -30.52
N ALA A 12 -216.03 9.16 -30.65
CA ALA A 12 -215.56 7.82 -30.32
C ALA A 12 -214.42 7.35 -31.26
N ASP A 13 -214.48 7.69 -32.55
CA ASP A 13 -213.40 7.40 -33.49
C ASP A 13 -212.15 8.24 -33.21
N LEU A 14 -212.28 9.53 -32.85
CA LEU A 14 -211.17 10.38 -32.42
C LEU A 14 -210.53 9.88 -31.12
N GLU A 15 -211.35 9.45 -30.15
CA GLU A 15 -210.89 8.90 -28.87
C GLU A 15 -210.18 7.57 -29.08
N ASN A 16 -210.68 6.70 -29.96
CA ASN A 16 -209.99 5.46 -30.35
C ASN A 16 -208.69 5.74 -31.11
N ASN A 17 -208.66 6.73 -32.00
CA ASN A 17 -207.45 7.07 -32.75
C ASN A 17 -206.37 7.68 -31.83
N MET A 18 -206.75 8.58 -30.92
CA MET A 18 -205.86 9.11 -29.88
C MET A 18 -205.37 8.00 -28.95
N LYS A 19 -206.21 7.03 -28.62
CA LYS A 19 -205.82 5.88 -27.80
C LYS A 19 -204.78 5.00 -28.50
N VAL A 20 -204.96 4.72 -29.80
CA VAL A 20 -203.97 4.01 -30.61
C VAL A 20 -202.67 4.81 -30.74
N GLU A 21 -202.74 6.14 -30.89
CA GLU A 21 -201.57 7.01 -30.95
C GLU A 21 -200.83 7.07 -29.61
N ILE A 22 -201.55 7.11 -28.49
CA ILE A 22 -200.98 7.01 -27.14
C ILE A 22 -200.32 5.64 -26.93
N GLU A 23 -200.98 4.54 -27.29
CA GLU A 23 -200.38 3.19 -27.21
C GLU A 23 -199.13 3.09 -28.08
N ASN A 24 -199.14 3.65 -29.30
CA ASN A 24 -197.95 3.70 -30.16
C ASN A 24 -196.81 4.51 -29.53
N LEU A 25 -197.10 5.71 -28.99
CA LEU A 25 -196.11 6.53 -28.29
C LEU A 25 -195.59 5.89 -27.01
N GLU A 26 -196.42 5.13 -26.28
CA GLU A 26 -195.98 4.33 -25.14
C GLU A 26 -195.06 3.20 -25.58
N THR A 27 -195.35 2.53 -26.70
CA THR A 27 -194.44 1.52 -27.26
C THR A 27 -193.12 2.13 -27.75
N ASP A 28 -193.15 3.31 -28.37
CA ASP A 28 -191.95 4.03 -28.80
C ASP A 28 -191.16 4.51 -27.59
N LEU A 29 -191.80 5.07 -26.57
CA LEU A 29 -191.13 5.46 -25.32
C LEU A 29 -190.51 4.25 -24.62
N TYR A 30 -191.20 3.10 -24.61
CA TYR A 30 -190.65 1.86 -24.05
C TYR A 30 -189.45 1.36 -24.88
N SER A 31 -189.55 1.44 -26.21
CA SER A 31 -188.46 1.10 -27.15
C SER A 31 -187.24 2.01 -26.96
N ILE A 32 -187.46 3.34 -26.95
CA ILE A 32 -186.44 4.36 -26.71
C ILE A 32 -185.83 4.15 -25.34
N LYS A 33 -186.62 3.93 -24.28
CA LYS A 33 -186.09 3.67 -22.93
C LYS A 33 -185.20 2.43 -22.91
N LYS A 34 -185.62 1.37 -23.59
CA LYS A 34 -184.82 0.14 -23.70
C LYS A 34 -183.54 0.38 -24.50
N GLU A 35 -183.59 1.17 -25.56
CA GLU A 35 -182.42 1.60 -26.34
C GLU A 35 -181.49 2.47 -25.49
N LEU A 36 -182.02 3.36 -24.67
CA LEU A 36 -181.28 4.23 -23.75
C LEU A 36 -180.59 3.39 -22.67
N GLU A 37 -181.28 2.41 -22.08
CA GLU A 37 -180.67 1.44 -21.16
C GLU A 37 -179.56 0.61 -21.84
N LEU A 38 -179.74 0.25 -23.12
CA LEU A 38 -178.70 -0.42 -23.90
C LEU A 38 -177.50 0.50 -24.17
N MET A 39 -177.75 1.78 -24.47
CA MET A 39 -176.70 2.79 -24.67
C MET A 39 -175.96 3.09 -23.37
N GLU A 40 -176.64 3.21 -22.23
CA GLU A 40 -176.00 3.39 -20.91
C GLU A 40 -175.14 2.19 -20.54
N ARG A 41 -175.62 0.96 -20.79
CA ARG A 41 -174.80 -0.25 -20.62
C ARG A 41 -173.60 -0.25 -21.56
N ALA A 42 -173.78 0.12 -22.83
CA ALA A 42 -172.70 0.20 -23.80
C ALA A 42 -171.66 1.27 -23.39
N GLN A 43 -172.11 2.43 -22.92
CA GLN A 43 -171.25 3.49 -22.41
C GLN A 43 -170.51 3.04 -21.15
N GLY A 44 -171.18 2.36 -20.21
CA GLY A 44 -170.53 1.81 -19.02
C GLY A 44 -169.48 0.75 -19.36
N LEU A 45 -169.72 -0.09 -20.38
CA LEU A 45 -168.73 -1.03 -20.90
C LEU A 45 -167.54 -0.31 -21.55
N LEU A 46 -167.80 0.75 -22.33
CA LEU A 46 -166.76 1.57 -22.94
C LEU A 46 -165.90 2.31 -21.90
N GLU A 47 -166.52 2.86 -20.85
CA GLU A 47 -165.80 3.51 -19.75
C GLU A 47 -164.97 2.51 -18.95
N LEU A 48 -165.49 1.30 -18.72
CA LEU A 48 -164.73 0.22 -18.09
C LEU A 48 -163.55 -0.22 -18.96
N GLU A 49 -163.74 -0.35 -20.27
CA GLU A 49 -162.68 -0.69 -21.21
C GLU A 49 -161.61 0.41 -21.28
N LYS A 50 -162.03 1.68 -21.31
CA LYS A 50 -161.13 2.83 -21.21
C LYS A 50 -160.31 2.81 -19.92
N SER A 51 -160.94 2.58 -18.77
CA SER A 51 -160.24 2.47 -17.48
C SER A 51 -159.23 1.32 -17.48
N LYS A 52 -159.57 0.17 -18.09
CA LYS A 52 -158.64 -0.96 -18.23
C LYS A 52 -157.44 -0.60 -19.10
N LEU A 53 -157.67 0.06 -20.23
CA LEU A 53 -156.61 0.52 -21.13
C LEU A 53 -155.72 1.59 -20.47
N GLU A 54 -156.29 2.51 -19.67
CA GLU A 54 -155.52 3.49 -18.90
C GLU A 54 -154.65 2.83 -17.82
N ASP A 55 -155.15 1.82 -17.13
CA ASP A 55 -154.38 1.05 -16.15
C ASP A 55 -153.26 0.24 -16.82
N GLU A 56 -153.52 -0.37 -17.99
CA GLU A 56 -152.50 -1.05 -18.79
C GLU A 56 -151.43 -0.08 -19.29
N LEU A 57 -151.83 1.10 -19.77
CA LEU A 57 -150.90 2.16 -20.16
C LEU A 57 -150.04 2.62 -18.98
N ARG A 58 -150.65 2.80 -17.78
CA ARG A 58 -149.89 3.14 -16.56
C ARG A 58 -148.94 2.03 -16.13
N ARG A 59 -149.34 0.75 -16.24
CA ARG A 59 -148.46 -0.39 -15.95
C ARG A 59 -147.28 -0.42 -16.92
N SER A 60 -147.55 -0.31 -18.22
CA SER A 60 -146.51 -0.24 -19.26
C SER A 60 -145.57 0.95 -19.05
N GLN A 61 -146.10 2.11 -18.66
CA GLN A 61 -145.28 3.28 -18.36
C GLN A 61 -144.34 3.03 -17.17
N ARG A 62 -144.84 2.45 -16.07
CA ARG A 62 -143.99 2.09 -14.92
C ARG A 62 -142.94 1.05 -15.29
N GLU A 63 -143.29 0.08 -16.14
CA GLU A 63 -142.34 -0.91 -16.67
C GLU A 63 -141.27 -0.22 -17.52
N CYS A 64 -141.65 0.71 -18.40
CA CYS A 64 -140.70 1.51 -19.17
C CYS A 64 -139.77 2.33 -18.27
N ASP A 65 -140.27 2.94 -17.20
CA ASP A 65 -139.45 3.72 -16.28
C ASP A 65 -138.52 2.81 -15.45
N THR A 66 -138.99 1.64 -15.02
CA THR A 66 -138.14 0.61 -14.38
C THR A 66 -137.06 0.11 -15.33
N LEU A 67 -137.40 -0.10 -16.61
CA LEU A 67 -136.44 -0.50 -17.64
C LEU A 67 -135.43 0.61 -17.91
N LYS A 68 -135.84 1.88 -17.97
CA LYS A 68 -134.92 3.02 -18.10
C LYS A 68 -133.97 3.08 -16.92
N GLU A 69 -134.45 2.95 -15.68
CA GLU A 69 -133.60 2.92 -14.49
C GLU A 69 -132.57 1.78 -14.57
N LYS A 70 -133.00 0.56 -14.93
CA LYS A 70 -132.10 -0.58 -15.15
C LYS A 70 -131.08 -0.32 -16.26
N ILE A 71 -131.48 0.29 -17.36
CA ILE A 71 -130.56 0.66 -18.45
C ILE A 71 -129.53 1.67 -17.93
N THR A 72 -129.96 2.69 -17.17
CA THR A 72 -129.04 3.67 -16.60
C THR A 72 -128.08 3.05 -15.58
N SER A 73 -128.56 2.16 -14.69
CA SER A 73 -127.72 1.49 -13.71
C SER A 73 -126.70 0.57 -14.38
N LEU A 74 -127.12 -0.23 -15.38
CA LEU A 74 -126.23 -1.09 -16.15
C LEU A 74 -125.18 -0.28 -16.92
N SER A 75 -125.57 0.86 -17.50
CA SER A 75 -124.62 1.73 -18.21
C SER A 75 -123.57 2.34 -17.28
N GLU A 76 -123.95 2.70 -16.04
CA GLU A 76 -123.01 3.22 -15.06
C GLU A 76 -122.12 2.11 -14.50
N ASP A 77 -122.65 0.92 -14.25
CA ASP A 77 -121.87 -0.25 -13.85
C ASP A 77 -120.84 -0.64 -14.92
N GLU A 78 -121.23 -0.60 -16.20
CA GLU A 78 -120.32 -0.84 -17.33
C GLU A 78 -119.22 0.24 -17.39
N ARG A 79 -119.57 1.51 -17.20
CA ARG A 79 -118.61 2.62 -17.14
C ARG A 79 -117.62 2.44 -15.99
N VAL A 80 -118.11 2.14 -14.79
CA VAL A 80 -117.27 1.89 -13.60
C VAL A 80 -116.40 0.65 -13.77
N SER A 81 -116.93 -0.41 -14.39
CA SER A 81 -116.18 -1.62 -14.72
C SER A 81 -115.03 -1.32 -15.68
N SER A 82 -115.31 -0.59 -16.78
CA SER A 82 -114.30 -0.15 -17.74
C SER A 82 -113.22 0.73 -17.07
N ASP A 83 -113.61 1.63 -16.18
CA ASP A 83 -112.66 2.47 -15.43
C ASP A 83 -111.83 1.67 -14.40
N ARG A 84 -112.36 0.57 -13.85
CA ARG A 84 -111.59 -0.36 -13.02
C ARG A 84 -110.59 -1.15 -13.86
N GLU A 85 -111.01 -1.63 -15.02
CA GLU A 85 -110.16 -2.37 -15.96
C GLU A 85 -108.99 -1.52 -16.44
N LYS A 86 -109.23 -0.28 -16.88
CA LYS A 86 -108.16 0.67 -17.26
C LYS A 86 -107.16 0.91 -16.13
N ARG A 87 -107.61 1.02 -14.88
CA ARG A 87 -106.72 1.18 -13.71
C ARG A 87 -105.90 -0.07 -13.45
N ILE A 88 -106.48 -1.25 -13.64
CA ILE A 88 -105.78 -2.52 -13.50
C ILE A 88 -104.73 -2.65 -14.61
N GLU A 89 -105.07 -2.35 -15.85
CA GLU A 89 -104.14 -2.35 -16.98
C GLU A 89 -102.98 -1.37 -16.78
N GLN A 90 -103.24 -0.16 -16.29
CA GLN A 90 -102.20 0.80 -15.90
C GLN A 90 -101.28 0.26 -14.80
N ARG A 91 -101.83 -0.45 -13.81
CA ARG A 91 -101.02 -1.08 -12.75
C ARG A 91 -100.16 -2.21 -13.31
N TYR A 92 -100.71 -3.06 -14.19
CA TYR A 92 -99.96 -4.12 -14.85
C TYR A 92 -98.82 -3.55 -15.71
N SER A 93 -99.08 -2.50 -16.50
CA SER A 93 -98.04 -1.81 -17.28
C SER A 93 -96.90 -1.30 -16.39
N LYS A 94 -97.22 -0.66 -15.25
CA LYS A 94 -96.20 -0.20 -14.29
C LYS A 94 -95.37 -1.34 -13.70
N VAL A 95 -96.02 -2.44 -13.31
CA VAL A 95 -95.33 -3.62 -12.77
C VAL A 95 -94.43 -4.27 -13.83
N CYS A 96 -94.88 -4.34 -15.09
CA CYS A 96 -94.06 -4.84 -16.19
C CYS A 96 -92.81 -3.97 -16.42
N ASP A 97 -92.96 -2.64 -16.39
CA ASP A 97 -91.82 -1.71 -16.50
C ASP A 97 -90.83 -1.87 -15.33
N GLU A 98 -91.32 -2.02 -14.10
CA GLU A 98 -90.50 -2.26 -12.91
C GLU A 98 -89.76 -3.60 -12.99
N LEU A 99 -90.44 -4.67 -13.44
CA LEU A 99 -89.84 -5.98 -13.67
C LEU A 99 -88.76 -5.91 -14.75
N GLN A 100 -89.00 -5.17 -15.83
CA GLN A 100 -87.99 -4.98 -16.88
C GLN A 100 -86.79 -4.19 -16.38
N ARG A 101 -87.00 -3.15 -15.55
CA ARG A 101 -85.91 -2.39 -14.93
C ARG A 101 -85.10 -3.23 -13.94
N SER A 102 -85.75 -4.05 -13.12
CA SER A 102 -85.06 -4.94 -12.19
C SER A 102 -84.28 -6.03 -12.93
N GLN A 103 -84.83 -6.57 -14.00
CA GLN A 103 -84.14 -7.52 -14.88
C GLN A 103 -82.88 -6.90 -15.49
N LYS A 104 -82.96 -5.68 -16.05
CA LYS A 104 -81.79 -4.94 -16.57
C LYS A 104 -80.71 -4.76 -15.50
N LYS A 105 -81.10 -4.38 -14.27
CA LYS A 105 -80.16 -4.25 -13.15
C LYS A 105 -79.51 -5.59 -12.77
N CYS A 106 -80.25 -6.69 -12.79
CA CYS A 106 -79.70 -8.02 -12.55
C CYS A 106 -78.66 -8.39 -13.60
N ASP A 107 -78.90 -8.08 -14.87
CA ASP A 107 -77.95 -8.38 -15.95
C ASP A 107 -76.70 -7.48 -15.88
N GLU A 108 -76.85 -6.20 -15.55
CA GLU A 108 -75.72 -5.30 -15.24
C GLU A 108 -74.89 -5.80 -14.05
N LEU A 109 -75.55 -6.30 -12.99
CA LEU A 109 -74.87 -6.86 -11.82
C LEU A 109 -74.13 -8.15 -12.16
N LYS A 110 -74.71 -9.04 -12.98
CA LYS A 110 -74.01 -10.24 -13.45
C LYS A 110 -72.75 -9.88 -14.23
N GLU A 111 -72.83 -8.89 -15.12
CA GLU A 111 -71.67 -8.44 -15.89
C GLU A 111 -70.57 -7.83 -15.00
N LYS A 112 -70.95 -7.05 -13.97
CA LYS A 112 -69.98 -6.55 -12.98
C LYS A 112 -69.32 -7.69 -12.21
N VAL A 113 -70.08 -8.72 -11.84
CA VAL A 113 -69.54 -9.90 -11.15
C VAL A 113 -68.56 -10.66 -12.04
N THR A 114 -68.87 -10.86 -13.33
CA THR A 114 -67.93 -11.54 -14.25
C THR A 114 -66.63 -10.75 -14.42
N ARG A 115 -66.71 -9.42 -14.59
CA ARG A 115 -65.52 -8.55 -14.67
C ARG A 115 -64.67 -8.62 -13.39
N LEU A 116 -65.28 -8.56 -12.22
CA LEU A 116 -64.56 -8.66 -10.94
C LEU A 116 -63.86 -10.02 -10.75
N VAL A 117 -64.46 -11.11 -11.24
CA VAL A 117 -63.83 -12.44 -11.22
C VAL A 117 -62.61 -12.48 -12.13
N GLU A 118 -62.70 -11.90 -13.33
CA GLU A 118 -61.58 -11.80 -14.27
C GLU A 118 -60.46 -10.92 -13.72
N ASP A 119 -60.79 -9.75 -13.15
CA ASP A 119 -59.82 -8.85 -12.52
C ASP A 119 -59.10 -9.53 -11.35
N LYS A 120 -59.83 -10.30 -10.52
CA LYS A 120 -59.24 -11.08 -9.43
C LYS A 120 -58.28 -12.15 -9.96
N LYS A 121 -58.62 -12.81 -11.07
CA LYS A 121 -57.75 -13.80 -11.71
C LYS A 121 -56.46 -13.14 -12.24
N VAL A 122 -56.59 -12.02 -12.95
CA VAL A 122 -55.44 -11.24 -13.44
C VAL A 122 -54.57 -10.75 -12.29
N SER A 123 -55.18 -10.28 -11.19
CA SER A 123 -54.45 -9.86 -9.99
C SER A 123 -53.67 -11.03 -9.38
N SER A 124 -54.28 -12.21 -9.25
CA SER A 124 -53.62 -13.42 -8.73
C SER A 124 -52.46 -13.87 -9.63
N ASP A 125 -52.62 -13.80 -10.96
CA ASP A 125 -51.55 -14.15 -11.89
C ASP A 125 -50.39 -13.14 -11.84
N ARG A 126 -50.67 -11.85 -11.59
CA ARG A 126 -49.63 -10.84 -11.34
C ARG A 126 -48.87 -11.11 -10.05
N GLU A 127 -49.58 -11.44 -8.97
CA GLU A 127 -48.98 -11.78 -7.67
C GLU A 127 -47.99 -12.96 -7.81
N LYS A 128 -48.39 -14.05 -8.47
CA LYS A 128 -47.51 -15.19 -8.74
C LYS A 128 -46.25 -14.81 -9.53
N ARG A 129 -46.37 -13.96 -10.56
CA ARG A 129 -45.21 -13.46 -11.31
C ARG A 129 -44.28 -12.64 -10.44
N THR A 130 -44.82 -11.80 -9.54
CA THR A 130 -44.00 -11.03 -8.62
C THR A 130 -43.30 -11.94 -7.60
N GLU A 131 -43.97 -12.97 -7.08
CA GLU A 131 -43.35 -13.98 -6.21
C GLU A 131 -42.20 -14.73 -6.91
N GLU A 132 -42.39 -15.13 -8.17
CA GLU A 132 -41.33 -15.75 -8.99
C GLU A 132 -40.15 -14.81 -9.23
N GLN A 133 -40.41 -13.51 -9.44
CA GLN A 133 -39.35 -12.49 -9.56
C GLN A 133 -38.60 -12.32 -8.25
N TYR A 134 -39.29 -12.24 -7.10
CA TYR A 134 -38.66 -12.18 -5.79
C TYR A 134 -37.79 -13.40 -5.51
N ALA A 135 -38.24 -14.61 -5.88
CA ALA A 135 -37.45 -15.83 -5.74
C ALA A 135 -36.14 -15.76 -6.55
N LYS A 136 -36.18 -15.29 -7.81
CA LYS A 136 -34.99 -15.09 -8.64
C LYS A 136 -33.99 -14.11 -8.02
N VAL A 137 -34.49 -12.97 -7.52
CA VAL A 137 -33.67 -11.96 -6.84
C VAL A 137 -33.05 -12.53 -5.55
N CYS A 138 -33.78 -13.34 -4.80
CA CYS A 138 -33.25 -13.99 -3.59
C CYS A 138 -32.11 -14.96 -3.92
N ASP A 139 -32.20 -15.71 -5.01
CA ASP A 139 -31.14 -16.63 -5.43
C ASP A 139 -29.92 -15.90 -6.01
N GLU A 140 -30.11 -14.77 -6.70
CA GLU A 140 -29.04 -13.84 -7.09
C GLU A 140 -28.32 -13.27 -5.86
N LEU A 141 -29.06 -12.78 -4.86
CA LEU A 141 -28.48 -12.29 -3.61
C LEU A 141 -27.64 -13.37 -2.91
N LYS A 142 -28.12 -14.62 -2.85
CA LYS A 142 -27.35 -15.75 -2.29
C LYS A 142 -26.07 -16.03 -3.08
N ARG A 143 -26.10 -15.93 -4.42
CA ARG A 143 -24.91 -16.08 -5.27
C ARG A 143 -23.89 -14.97 -5.01
N CYS A 144 -24.32 -13.71 -5.04
CA CYS A 144 -23.45 -12.57 -4.73
C CYS A 144 -22.86 -12.65 -3.31
N GLN A 145 -23.63 -13.16 -2.34
CA GLN A 145 -23.15 -13.37 -0.98
C GLN A 145 -22.02 -14.40 -0.91
N LYS A 146 -22.14 -15.52 -1.64
CA LYS A 146 -21.07 -16.53 -1.74
C LYS A 146 -19.81 -15.95 -2.40
N GLU A 147 -19.96 -15.25 -3.52
CA GLU A 147 -18.83 -14.62 -4.22
C GLU A 147 -18.11 -13.60 -3.33
N ARG A 148 -18.86 -12.79 -2.58
CA ARG A 148 -18.30 -11.86 -1.60
C ARG A 148 -17.47 -12.59 -0.53
N ASP A 149 -17.97 -13.71 -0.02
CA ASP A 149 -17.28 -14.46 1.04
C ASP A 149 -16.02 -15.16 0.49
N GLU A 150 -16.04 -15.67 -0.75
CA GLU A 150 -14.85 -16.17 -1.46
C GLU A 150 -13.81 -15.07 -1.71
N LEU A 151 -14.25 -13.87 -2.10
CA LEU A 151 -13.34 -12.73 -2.31
C LEU A 151 -12.72 -12.24 -0.99
N LYS A 152 -13.48 -12.27 0.11
CA LYS A 152 -12.93 -11.97 1.44
C LYS A 152 -11.83 -12.95 1.82
N GLU A 153 -12.04 -14.25 1.60
CA GLU A 153 -11.03 -15.27 1.88
C GLU A 153 -9.78 -15.11 1.00
N LYS A 154 -9.94 -14.78 -0.30
CA LYS A 154 -8.79 -14.47 -1.17
C LYS A 154 -8.01 -13.25 -0.67
N THR A 155 -8.72 -12.22 -0.20
CA THR A 155 -8.11 -11.00 0.34
C THR A 155 -7.31 -11.29 1.61
N THR A 156 -7.83 -12.11 2.53
CA THR A 156 -7.10 -12.49 3.75
C THR A 156 -5.83 -13.29 3.44
N ARG A 157 -5.88 -14.24 2.51
CA ARG A 157 -4.69 -15.01 2.08
C ARG A 157 -3.61 -14.11 1.45
N LEU A 158 -4.01 -13.16 0.60
CA LEU A 158 -3.06 -12.20 0.00
C LEU A 158 -2.43 -11.26 1.04
N LEU A 159 -3.19 -10.86 2.06
CA LEU A 159 -2.64 -10.07 3.17
C LEU A 159 -1.62 -10.90 3.98
N GLU A 160 -1.90 -12.16 4.26
CA GLU A 160 -0.95 -13.07 4.92
C GLU A 160 0.33 -13.22 4.08
N ASP A 161 0.22 -13.48 2.77
CA ASP A 161 1.37 -13.58 1.87
C ASP A 161 2.21 -12.29 1.86
N LEU A 162 1.56 -11.13 1.86
CA LEU A 162 2.24 -9.84 1.92
C LEU A 162 2.99 -9.65 3.25
N THR A 163 2.40 -10.04 4.38
CA THR A 163 3.07 -9.97 5.69
C THR A 163 4.29 -10.90 5.74
N VAL A 164 4.17 -12.13 5.23
CA VAL A 164 5.28 -13.09 5.14
C VAL A 164 6.38 -12.57 4.21
N SER A 165 6.01 -11.93 3.10
CA SER A 165 6.96 -11.30 2.18
C SER A 165 7.72 -10.14 2.85
N SER A 166 7.01 -9.26 3.55
CA SER A 166 7.61 -8.15 4.30
C SER A 166 8.57 -8.65 5.39
N ASP A 167 8.20 -9.71 6.11
CA ASP A 167 9.07 -10.32 7.11
C ASP A 167 10.32 -10.98 6.50
N ARG A 168 10.21 -11.54 5.29
CA ARG A 168 11.36 -12.06 4.55
C ARG A 168 12.30 -10.93 4.13
N GLU A 169 11.76 -9.81 3.66
CA GLU A 169 12.52 -8.61 3.29
C GLU A 169 13.29 -8.04 4.48
N LYS A 170 12.63 -7.85 5.62
CA LYS A 170 13.30 -7.42 6.87
C LYS A 170 14.44 -8.35 7.27
N ARG A 171 14.26 -9.67 7.18
CA ARG A 171 15.34 -10.64 7.46
C ARG A 171 16.49 -10.56 6.46
N THR A 172 16.25 -10.13 5.23
CA THR A 172 17.33 -9.90 4.26
C THR A 172 18.04 -8.58 4.52
N GLU A 173 17.32 -7.52 4.87
CA GLU A 173 17.89 -6.24 5.30
C GLU A 173 18.77 -6.42 6.54
N GLU A 174 18.31 -7.14 7.56
CA GLU A 174 19.09 -7.49 8.75
C GLU A 174 20.38 -8.25 8.41
N ARG A 175 20.34 -9.14 7.41
CA ARG A 175 21.54 -9.86 6.93
C ARG A 175 22.51 -8.92 6.23
N TYR A 176 22.01 -8.00 5.39
CA TYR A 176 22.86 -7.01 4.75
C TYR A 176 23.49 -6.05 5.77
N ALA A 177 22.72 -5.61 6.78
CA ALA A 177 23.25 -4.77 7.87
C ALA A 177 24.40 -5.48 8.61
N LYS A 178 24.21 -6.74 9.01
CA LYS A 178 25.28 -7.55 9.64
C LYS A 178 26.51 -7.68 8.75
N PHE A 179 26.31 -7.93 7.45
CA PHE A 179 27.40 -8.03 6.49
C PHE A 179 28.19 -6.70 6.37
N TYR A 180 27.50 -5.56 6.36
CA TYR A 180 28.15 -4.24 6.35
C TYR A 180 28.93 -3.96 7.64
N ASP A 181 28.39 -4.34 8.81
CA ASP A 181 29.10 -4.21 10.08
C ASP A 181 30.37 -5.08 10.11
N GLU A 182 30.28 -6.33 9.65
CA GLU A 182 31.43 -7.24 9.52
C GLU A 182 32.48 -6.68 8.56
N TYR A 183 32.06 -6.16 7.41
CA TYR A 183 32.94 -5.51 6.44
C TYR A 183 33.66 -4.29 7.05
N SER A 184 32.92 -3.41 7.71
CA SER A 184 33.46 -2.21 8.37
C SER A 184 34.46 -2.59 9.46
N ASN A 185 34.14 -3.60 10.27
CA ASN A 185 35.06 -4.12 11.29
C ASN A 185 36.34 -4.69 10.67
N ALA A 186 36.24 -5.47 9.61
CA ALA A 186 37.40 -6.02 8.91
C ALA A 186 38.28 -4.91 8.29
N GLU A 187 37.68 -3.87 7.72
CA GLU A 187 38.39 -2.71 7.19
C GLU A 187 39.12 -1.93 8.29
N ASN A 188 38.47 -1.72 9.43
CA ASN A 188 39.07 -1.09 10.60
C ASN A 188 40.27 -1.89 11.15
N GLU A 189 40.16 -3.22 11.24
CA GLU A 189 41.27 -4.08 11.66
C GLU A 189 42.44 -4.05 10.66
N LYS A 190 42.15 -4.06 9.35
CA LYS A 190 43.15 -3.86 8.31
C LYS A 190 43.87 -2.52 8.48
N HIS A 191 43.14 -1.44 8.76
CA HIS A 191 43.72 -0.13 8.98
C HIS A 191 44.63 -0.09 10.23
N LYS A 192 44.21 -0.70 11.34
CA LYS A 192 45.04 -0.85 12.55
C LYS A 192 46.34 -1.60 12.26
N MET A 193 46.26 -2.70 11.50
CA MET A 193 47.45 -3.48 11.11
C MET A 193 48.41 -2.67 10.23
N ILE A 194 47.89 -1.90 9.28
CA ILE A 194 48.70 -1.00 8.43
C ILE A 194 49.42 0.04 9.30
N LEU A 195 48.73 0.67 10.25
CA LEU A 195 49.34 1.65 11.17
C LEU A 195 50.45 1.02 12.01
N HIS A 196 50.21 -0.16 12.58
CA HIS A 196 51.21 -0.89 13.37
C HIS A 196 52.45 -1.27 12.54
N LEU A 197 52.26 -1.77 11.31
CA LEU A 197 53.36 -2.11 10.41
C LEU A 197 54.17 -0.87 10.01
N ASN A 198 53.51 0.26 9.71
CA ASN A 198 54.18 1.52 9.39
C ASN A 198 55.00 2.05 10.56
N GLU A 199 54.50 1.92 11.80
CA GLU A 199 55.27 2.26 13.00
C GLU A 199 56.52 1.37 13.14
N LYS A 200 56.40 0.06 12.92
CA LYS A 200 57.53 -0.87 12.96
C LYS A 200 58.57 -0.57 11.87
N ILE A 201 58.13 -0.26 10.65
CA ILE A 201 59.01 0.17 9.54
C ILE A 201 59.77 1.43 9.95
N ARG A 202 59.10 2.41 10.57
CA ARG A 202 59.74 3.65 11.05
C ARG A 202 60.81 3.37 12.12
N LYS A 203 60.50 2.52 13.11
CA LYS A 203 61.46 2.13 14.17
C LYS A 203 62.69 1.43 13.59
N LEU A 204 62.49 0.47 12.68
CA LEU A 204 63.58 -0.23 11.99
C LEU A 204 64.39 0.72 11.10
N GLY A 205 63.73 1.66 10.41
CA GLY A 205 64.40 2.70 9.62
C GLY A 205 65.32 3.57 10.46
N ASN A 206 64.86 4.02 11.64
CA ASN A 206 65.67 4.79 12.57
C ASN A 206 66.84 3.98 13.14
N GLN A 207 66.62 2.71 13.49
CA GLN A 207 67.69 1.82 13.95
C GLN A 207 68.74 1.60 12.86
N LYS A 208 68.31 1.39 11.61
CA LYS A 208 69.19 1.26 10.44
C LYS A 208 70.04 2.51 10.27
N LEU A 209 69.43 3.70 10.27
CA LEU A 209 70.14 4.97 10.15
C LEU A 209 71.17 5.14 11.28
N GLY A 210 70.81 4.80 12.52
CA GLY A 210 71.74 4.82 13.65
C GLY A 210 72.92 3.86 13.45
N SER A 211 72.66 2.64 12.97
CA SER A 211 73.72 1.67 12.68
C SER A 211 74.63 2.14 11.54
N GLU A 212 74.09 2.74 10.48
CA GLU A 212 74.85 3.32 9.36
C GLU A 212 75.75 4.47 9.84
N GLN A 213 75.26 5.36 10.71
CA GLN A 213 76.06 6.42 11.32
C GLN A 213 77.22 5.85 12.15
N THR A 214 76.97 4.83 12.98
CA THR A 214 78.04 4.19 13.75
C THR A 214 79.07 3.50 12.86
N ALA A 215 78.62 2.85 11.78
CA ALA A 215 79.52 2.20 10.82
C ALA A 215 80.43 3.22 10.12
N GLU A 216 79.89 4.38 9.70
CA GLU A 216 80.71 5.43 9.08
C GLU A 216 81.70 6.03 10.09
N MET A 217 81.30 6.27 11.34
CA MET A 217 82.23 6.68 12.40
C MET A 217 83.37 5.66 12.60
N TYR A 218 83.07 4.36 12.63
CA TYR A 218 84.10 3.33 12.76
C TYR A 218 85.01 3.27 11.53
N LYS A 219 84.48 3.44 10.32
CA LYS A 219 85.25 3.49 9.08
C LYS A 219 86.20 4.69 9.05
N GLU A 220 85.76 5.86 9.51
CA GLU A 220 86.63 7.04 9.70
C GLU A 220 87.71 6.78 10.75
N LYS A 221 87.36 6.15 11.87
CA LYS A 221 88.32 5.76 12.91
C LYS A 221 89.37 4.78 12.39
N ILE A 222 88.96 3.79 11.58
CA ILE A 222 89.87 2.85 10.92
C ILE A 222 90.82 3.61 9.99
N LYS A 223 90.32 4.49 9.10
CA LYS A 223 91.16 5.32 8.22
C LYS A 223 92.18 6.16 9.00
N SER A 224 91.76 6.74 10.13
CA SER A 224 92.65 7.50 11.02
C SER A 224 93.73 6.61 11.66
N LEU A 225 93.35 5.43 12.15
CA LEU A 225 94.29 4.46 12.71
C LEU A 225 95.27 3.94 11.64
N ASP A 226 94.80 3.60 10.45
CA ASP A 226 95.64 3.17 9.32
C ASP A 226 96.65 4.26 8.95
N SER A 227 96.21 5.53 8.90
CA SER A 227 97.09 6.68 8.67
C SER A 227 98.16 6.81 9.76
N ARG A 228 97.80 6.55 11.03
CA ARG A 228 98.74 6.55 12.15
C ARG A 228 99.72 5.38 12.10
N VAL A 229 99.25 4.19 11.75
CA VAL A 229 100.08 2.99 11.55
C VAL A 229 101.06 3.20 10.40
N ALA A 230 100.62 3.78 9.29
CA ALA A 230 101.50 4.12 8.16
C ALA A 230 102.62 5.10 8.58
N LYS A 231 102.31 6.12 9.39
CA LYS A 231 103.30 7.04 9.96
C LYS A 231 104.30 6.32 10.86
N MET A 232 103.82 5.53 11.84
CA MET A 232 104.68 4.77 12.74
C MET A 232 105.56 3.77 11.98
N ASN A 233 105.04 3.10 10.95
CA ASN A 233 105.84 2.20 10.12
C ASN A 233 106.93 2.96 9.35
N GLY A 234 106.62 4.15 8.83
CA GLY A 234 107.62 5.04 8.21
C GLY A 234 108.73 5.45 9.18
N GLU A 235 108.38 5.77 10.43
CA GLU A 235 109.35 6.06 11.50
C GLU A 235 110.21 4.84 11.86
N VAL A 236 109.61 3.66 11.98
CA VAL A 236 110.34 2.40 12.24
C VAL A 236 111.34 2.11 11.12
N GLU A 237 110.95 2.24 9.85
CA GLU A 237 111.86 2.03 8.71
C GLU A 237 112.95 3.12 8.61
N LYS A 238 112.68 4.34 9.08
CA LYS A 238 113.71 5.39 9.24
C LYS A 238 114.71 5.00 10.33
N LEU A 239 114.23 4.64 11.52
CA LEU A 239 115.07 4.21 12.65
C LEU A 239 115.87 2.94 12.32
N LYS A 240 115.31 2.02 11.54
CA LYS A 240 115.98 0.80 11.09
C LYS A 240 117.15 1.11 10.13
N ARG A 241 116.97 2.07 9.22
CA ARG A 241 118.06 2.59 8.36
C ARG A 241 119.12 3.27 9.20
N GLU A 242 118.74 4.20 10.07
CA GLU A 242 119.67 4.89 10.99
C GLU A 242 120.45 3.88 11.86
N LYS A 243 119.80 2.84 12.37
CA LYS A 243 120.45 1.74 13.12
C LYS A 243 121.42 0.95 12.25
N SER A 244 121.07 0.65 11.00
CA SER A 244 121.95 -0.05 10.05
C SER A 244 123.19 0.79 9.71
N ASP A 245 123.00 2.08 9.44
CA ASP A 245 124.09 3.03 9.16
C ASP A 245 125.01 3.15 10.38
N ALA A 246 124.44 3.31 11.58
CA ALA A 246 125.20 3.33 12.82
C ALA A 246 125.95 2.00 13.05
N HIS A 247 125.34 0.86 12.73
CA HIS A 247 125.99 -0.44 12.84
C HIS A 247 127.15 -0.59 11.86
N GLN A 248 127.00 -0.11 10.62
CA GLN A 248 128.08 -0.08 9.63
C GLN A 248 129.24 0.82 10.09
N ILE A 249 128.95 2.00 10.64
CA ILE A 249 129.97 2.89 11.23
C ILE A 249 130.69 2.19 12.37
N VAL A 250 129.98 1.48 13.25
CA VAL A 250 130.59 0.72 14.34
C VAL A 250 131.50 -0.39 13.82
N GLU A 251 131.10 -1.13 12.78
CA GLU A 251 131.95 -2.15 12.17
C GLU A 251 133.16 -1.54 11.45
N GLU A 252 133.02 -0.41 10.75
CA GLU A 252 134.16 0.32 10.20
C GLU A 252 135.14 0.77 11.31
N LEU A 253 134.62 1.26 12.44
CA LEU A 253 135.44 1.61 13.60
C LEU A 253 136.10 0.38 14.23
N ARG A 254 135.40 -0.77 14.31
CA ARG A 254 136.00 -2.03 14.76
C ARG A 254 137.12 -2.49 13.85
N CYS A 255 136.95 -2.42 12.53
CA CYS A 255 138.01 -2.70 11.57
C CYS A 255 139.21 -1.77 11.78
N LYS A 256 138.99 -0.46 11.94
CA LYS A 256 140.06 0.50 12.24
C LYS A 256 140.77 0.21 13.55
N ILE A 257 140.05 -0.22 14.59
CA ILE A 257 140.66 -0.65 15.86
C ILE A 257 141.49 -1.91 15.63
N LEU A 258 141.01 -2.88 14.85
CA LEU A 258 141.75 -4.10 14.52
C LEU A 258 143.02 -3.80 13.71
N GLU A 259 142.94 -2.88 12.74
CA GLU A 259 144.10 -2.37 12.01
C GLU A 259 145.07 -1.64 12.94
N ALA A 260 144.56 -0.80 13.84
CA ALA A 260 145.37 -0.12 14.85
C ALA A 260 146.05 -1.14 15.78
N ASP A 261 145.33 -2.13 16.28
CA ASP A 261 145.86 -3.20 17.13
C ASP A 261 146.93 -4.02 16.39
N GLN A 262 146.73 -4.34 15.11
CA GLN A 262 147.75 -4.97 14.27
C GLN A 262 148.99 -4.08 14.10
N THR A 263 148.82 -2.78 13.88
CA THR A 263 149.97 -1.87 13.82
C THR A 263 150.68 -1.80 15.17
N VAL A 264 149.95 -1.81 16.29
CA VAL A 264 150.51 -1.88 17.64
C VAL A 264 151.30 -3.18 17.81
N ASP A 265 150.80 -4.33 17.36
CA ASP A 265 151.52 -5.61 17.40
C ASP A 265 152.79 -5.58 16.54
N VAL A 266 152.75 -4.94 15.37
CA VAL A 266 153.94 -4.72 14.53
C VAL A 266 154.95 -3.83 15.25
N TYR A 267 154.51 -2.74 15.88
CA TYR A 267 155.37 -1.88 16.68
C TYR A 267 155.90 -2.59 17.92
N LYS A 268 155.10 -3.44 18.56
CA LYS A 268 155.49 -4.23 19.72
C LYS A 268 156.56 -5.26 19.34
N LYS A 269 156.40 -5.97 18.22
CA LYS A 269 157.45 -6.85 17.69
C LYS A 269 158.72 -6.10 17.30
N ARG A 270 158.59 -4.94 16.65
CA ARG A 270 159.74 -4.07 16.36
C ARG A 270 160.43 -3.62 17.64
N PHE A 271 159.65 -3.28 18.66
CA PHE A 271 160.17 -2.88 19.96
C PHE A 271 160.89 -4.04 20.65
N GLU A 272 160.32 -5.25 20.66
CA GLU A 272 160.96 -6.45 21.18
C GLU A 272 162.28 -6.78 20.45
N ASP A 273 162.31 -6.69 19.12
CA ASP A 273 163.52 -6.86 18.31
C ASP A 273 164.57 -5.78 18.59
N LEU A 274 164.12 -4.53 18.74
CA LEU A 274 164.98 -3.42 19.14
C LEU A 274 165.54 -3.62 20.56
N ASN A 275 164.72 -4.13 21.49
CA ASN A 275 165.09 -4.43 22.86
C ASN A 275 166.08 -5.60 22.91
N GLU A 276 165.95 -6.59 22.03
CA GLU A 276 166.92 -7.68 21.89
C GLU A 276 168.25 -7.17 21.31
N ARG A 277 168.22 -6.23 20.35
CA ARG A 277 169.42 -5.53 19.86
C ARG A 277 170.05 -4.68 20.96
N PHE A 278 169.25 -4.01 21.77
CA PHE A 278 169.73 -3.24 22.93
C PHE A 278 170.39 -4.15 23.96
N GLY A 279 169.78 -5.28 24.31
CA GLY A 279 170.38 -6.26 25.20
C GLY A 279 171.69 -6.86 24.66
N LYS A 280 171.85 -6.95 23.33
CA LYS A 280 173.13 -7.32 22.69
C LYS A 280 174.18 -6.21 22.79
N VAL A 281 173.76 -4.94 22.64
CA VAL A 281 174.62 -3.77 22.82
C VAL A 281 175.04 -3.59 24.27
N GLU A 282 174.14 -3.75 25.24
CA GLU A 282 174.44 -3.75 26.68
C GLU A 282 175.45 -4.84 27.04
N LYS A 283 175.28 -6.06 26.52
CA LYS A 283 176.28 -7.14 26.66
C LYS A 283 177.62 -6.78 26.03
N GLY A 284 177.61 -6.10 24.88
CA GLY A 284 178.82 -5.59 24.22
C GLY A 284 179.54 -4.52 25.04
N PHE A 285 178.79 -3.57 25.63
CA PHE A 285 179.36 -2.56 26.53
C PHE A 285 179.91 -3.17 27.81
N ALA A 286 179.22 -4.14 28.41
CA ALA A 286 179.72 -4.87 29.58
C ALA A 286 181.04 -5.60 29.28
N THR A 287 181.20 -6.18 28.07
CA THR A 287 182.46 -6.81 27.67
C THR A 287 183.59 -5.80 27.39
N ILE A 288 183.28 -4.62 26.86
CA ILE A 288 184.28 -3.56 26.60
C ILE A 288 184.74 -2.89 27.90
N LEU A 289 183.81 -2.66 28.83
CA LEU A 289 184.10 -1.96 30.10
C LEU A 289 184.69 -2.89 31.16
N ASN A 290 184.68 -4.21 30.94
CA ASN A 290 185.20 -5.21 31.88
C ASN A 290 184.53 -5.10 33.28
N VAL A 291 183.23 -4.83 33.27
CA VAL A 291 182.35 -4.71 34.45
C VAL A 291 181.13 -5.62 34.23
N ASP A 292 180.64 -6.26 35.29
CA ASP A 292 179.51 -7.19 35.22
C ASP A 292 178.20 -6.45 34.84
N VAL A 293 177.37 -7.10 34.03
CA VAL A 293 176.13 -6.52 33.44
C VAL A 293 175.15 -6.07 34.53
N ASN A 294 175.22 -6.69 35.72
CA ASN A 294 174.33 -6.40 36.83
C ASN A 294 174.71 -5.13 37.62
N ASP A 295 175.87 -4.53 37.35
CA ASP A 295 176.35 -3.32 38.05
C ASP A 295 176.12 -2.02 37.23
N LEU A 296 175.69 -2.13 35.96
CA LEU A 296 175.42 -1.00 35.06
C LEU A 296 174.27 -0.06 35.50
N PRO A 297 173.16 -0.52 36.11
CA PRO A 297 172.09 0.38 36.57
C PRO A 297 172.54 1.34 37.68
N ASN A 298 173.59 0.97 38.43
CA ASN A 298 174.14 1.80 39.50
C ASN A 298 175.12 2.88 38.98
N LEU A 299 175.68 2.73 37.78
CA LEU A 299 176.53 3.72 37.13
C LEU A 299 175.72 4.87 36.49
N ALA A 300 174.50 4.59 36.04
CA ALA A 300 173.57 5.60 35.51
C ALA A 300 173.06 6.56 36.60
N ASN A 301 172.83 6.06 37.81
CA ASN A 301 172.39 6.86 38.97
C ASN A 301 173.50 7.75 39.56
N ASP A 302 174.78 7.48 39.28
CA ASP A 302 175.91 8.32 39.69
C ASP A 302 176.27 9.40 38.64
N ILE A 303 175.83 9.26 37.38
CA ILE A 303 175.96 10.30 36.34
C ILE A 303 174.79 11.30 36.42
N GLU A 304 173.58 10.86 36.78
CA GLU A 304 172.40 11.73 36.93
C GLU A 304 172.48 12.69 38.13
N LYS A 305 173.45 12.50 39.05
CA LYS A 305 173.76 13.44 40.15
C LYS A 305 174.80 14.52 39.81
N SER A 306 175.32 14.59 38.58
CA SER A 306 176.45 15.46 38.19
C SER A 306 176.17 16.54 37.12
N ALA A 307 174.91 16.74 36.74
CA ALA A 307 174.47 17.92 35.99
C ALA A 307 173.33 18.59 36.78
N VAL A 308 173.51 19.63 37.62
CA VAL A 308 174.04 20.98 37.32
C VAL A 308 173.46 21.44 35.97
N ALA A 309 172.26 22.00 36.00
CA ALA A 309 171.98 23.44 36.11
C ALA A 309 172.19 24.18 34.77
N GLU A 310 171.24 25.07 34.48
CA GLU A 310 171.17 26.01 33.33
C GLU A 310 170.67 25.43 32.00
N GLU A 311 169.38 25.68 31.73
CA GLU A 311 168.85 26.37 30.54
C GLU A 311 167.31 26.34 30.65
N ASP A 312 166.73 27.38 31.24
CA ASP A 312 166.23 28.58 30.57
C ASP A 312 164.91 28.39 29.82
N ALA A 313 163.89 29.01 30.42
CA ALA A 313 162.90 29.86 29.77
C ALA A 313 162.61 29.61 28.27
N ILE A 314 161.59 28.81 27.98
CA ILE A 314 160.76 29.04 26.79
C ILE A 314 159.29 29.17 27.20
N LYS A 315 158.82 30.38 26.91
CA LYS A 315 157.55 31.00 27.22
C LYS A 315 156.78 31.06 25.90
N PHE A 316 155.53 30.56 25.90
CA PHE A 316 154.49 30.79 24.87
C PHE A 316 154.77 30.15 23.47
N PRO A 317 153.78 30.01 22.54
CA PRO A 317 152.50 30.73 22.47
C PRO A 317 151.23 29.94 22.09
N SER A 318 150.11 30.63 22.33
CA SER A 318 148.90 30.65 21.50
C SER A 318 149.10 30.34 20.02
N SER A 319 148.21 29.52 19.46
CA SER A 319 147.63 29.72 18.13
C SER A 319 146.31 28.94 18.06
N ASN A 320 145.15 29.59 18.14
CA ASN A 320 144.50 30.23 17.00
C ASN A 320 144.63 29.40 15.73
N ALA A 321 143.54 28.71 15.39
CA ALA A 321 143.00 28.72 14.05
C ALA A 321 141.50 28.44 14.24
N GLU A 322 140.67 29.45 14.03
CA GLU A 322 139.91 29.54 12.78
C GLU A 322 138.76 28.51 12.80
N LYS A 323 137.52 28.86 12.55
CA LYS A 323 137.00 29.91 11.71
C LYS A 323 135.50 29.78 11.82
N GLU A 324 134.83 30.93 11.67
CA GLU A 324 133.57 31.03 10.94
C GLU A 324 132.36 30.32 11.57
N SER A 325 131.17 30.91 11.60
CA SER A 325 130.70 32.20 11.16
C SER A 325 129.23 32.25 11.58
N SER A 326 128.72 33.48 11.73
CA SER A 326 127.33 33.86 11.40
C SER A 326 126.20 33.00 12.02
N GLY A 327 125.37 33.52 12.92
CA GLY A 327 124.82 34.86 12.85
C GLY A 327 124.06 35.08 11.54
N ASN A 328 122.81 34.65 11.48
CA ASN A 328 121.69 35.26 10.77
C ASN A 328 120.49 34.32 10.94
N GLY A 329 119.32 34.76 11.37
CA GLY A 329 118.67 35.99 10.93
C GLY A 329 117.72 35.63 9.78
N ASN A 330 116.53 36.24 9.82
CA ASN A 330 115.46 36.23 8.82
C ASN A 330 114.41 35.13 9.11
N LYS A 331 113.19 35.41 9.58
CA LYS A 331 112.25 36.52 9.28
C LYS A 331 111.92 36.57 7.76
N TRP A 332 110.62 36.45 7.47
CA TRP A 332 109.92 36.72 6.19
C TRP A 332 110.10 35.56 5.19
N SER A 333 109.13 35.10 4.42
CA SER A 333 107.87 35.63 3.86
C SER A 333 107.17 34.40 3.25
N GLY A 334 105.84 34.26 3.26
CA GLY A 334 104.99 34.78 2.19
C GLY A 334 104.68 33.73 1.10
N GLY A 335 103.42 33.68 0.67
CA GLY A 335 102.86 32.85 -0.41
C GLY A 335 101.78 31.92 0.14
N ASN A 336 100.47 32.17 0.05
CA ASN A 336 99.66 32.75 -1.03
C ASN A 336 99.87 32.07 -2.40
N ALA A 337 99.06 31.05 -2.64
CA ALA A 337 98.29 30.81 -3.87
C ALA A 337 96.97 30.20 -3.35
N ASP A 338 95.77 30.75 -3.48
CA ASP A 338 95.17 31.52 -4.57
C ASP A 338 95.31 30.86 -5.94
N PHE A 339 94.49 29.83 -6.15
CA PHE A 339 93.80 29.62 -7.42
C PHE A 339 92.30 29.69 -7.14
N GLY A 340 91.69 30.78 -7.60
CA GLY A 340 90.26 30.99 -7.54
C GLY A 340 89.45 30.23 -8.59
N ASN A 341 88.17 30.62 -8.60
CA ASN A 341 87.17 30.52 -9.66
C ASN A 341 86.73 29.09 -10.03
N HIS A 342 85.45 28.73 -9.85
CA HIS A 342 84.36 29.39 -10.54
C HIS A 342 83.00 29.27 -9.82
N ASP A 343 82.30 30.41 -9.78
CA ASP A 343 80.85 30.52 -9.96
C ASP A 343 80.32 29.53 -11.02
N MET A 344 79.19 28.90 -10.71
CA MET A 344 78.09 28.76 -11.69
C MET A 344 76.76 28.66 -10.94
N GLU A 345 76.18 29.83 -10.75
CA GLU A 345 74.74 30.03 -10.76
C GLU A 345 74.09 29.37 -11.99
N ASN A 346 72.81 28.99 -11.81
CA ASN A 346 71.76 28.99 -12.83
C ASN A 346 71.93 28.10 -14.06
N PHE A 347 71.15 26.99 -14.09
CA PHE A 347 70.32 26.69 -15.26
C PHE A 347 69.06 25.90 -14.87
N ARG A 348 68.00 26.66 -14.60
CA ARG A 348 66.60 26.23 -14.72
C ARG A 348 66.21 26.44 -16.20
N LYS A 349 66.05 25.36 -16.97
CA LYS A 349 65.33 25.29 -18.28
C LYS A 349 65.22 23.81 -18.64
N GLU A 350 64.02 23.24 -18.61
CA GLU A 350 63.17 23.08 -19.79
C GLU A 350 63.90 22.49 -21.01
N ARG A 351 63.62 21.21 -21.28
CA ARG A 351 63.13 20.66 -22.57
C ARG A 351 63.02 19.13 -22.40
N ASN A 352 61.83 18.57 -22.54
CA ASN A 352 61.30 18.04 -23.81
C ASN A 352 62.28 17.07 -24.47
N LEU A 353 62.08 15.77 -24.22
CA LEU A 353 62.36 14.74 -25.22
C LEU A 353 61.06 13.97 -25.51
N LYS A 354 60.65 14.17 -26.75
CA LYS A 354 59.61 13.50 -27.52
C LYS A 354 60.32 12.46 -28.40
N ASN A 355 59.56 11.47 -28.86
CA ASN A 355 59.85 10.37 -29.80
C ASN A 355 60.28 9.09 -29.08
N GLY A 356 59.52 7.99 -29.10
CA GLY A 356 58.88 7.28 -30.23
C GLY A 356 59.61 5.91 -30.32
N ALA A 357 59.02 4.73 -30.52
CA ALA A 357 57.86 4.32 -31.29
C ALA A 357 57.42 2.88 -30.89
N ASP A 358 56.43 2.38 -31.63
CA ASP A 358 55.81 1.03 -31.66
C ASP A 358 54.82 0.71 -30.53
N GLY A 359 53.58 0.33 -30.79
CA GLY A 359 52.97 -0.19 -32.02
C GLY A 359 52.11 -1.39 -31.60
N GLY A 360 50.78 -1.24 -31.61
CA GLY A 360 49.88 -2.32 -31.16
C GLY A 360 48.42 -1.90 -31.15
N ASP A 361 47.80 -1.97 -32.33
CA ASP A 361 46.36 -1.91 -32.53
C ASP A 361 45.59 -2.97 -31.72
N THR A 362 44.50 -2.58 -31.06
CA THR A 362 43.12 -3.08 -31.28
C THR A 362 42.18 -2.60 -30.16
N SER A 363 41.23 -1.74 -30.52
CA SER A 363 40.02 -1.42 -29.74
C SER A 363 38.85 -2.35 -30.17
N PRO A 364 37.68 -2.40 -29.48
CA PRO A 364 37.21 -1.54 -28.39
C PRO A 364 36.68 -2.26 -27.13
N MET A 365 36.97 -1.71 -25.95
CA MET A 365 36.18 -1.95 -24.74
C MET A 365 34.97 -1.01 -24.71
N VAL A 366 33.82 -1.63 -24.49
CA VAL A 366 32.54 -1.04 -24.09
C VAL A 366 32.72 -0.21 -22.83
N ARG A 367 32.44 1.10 -22.90
CA ARG A 367 32.32 1.99 -21.74
C ARG A 367 30.98 1.75 -21.04
N SER A 368 31.01 1.16 -19.86
CA SER A 368 29.90 1.22 -18.90
C SER A 368 29.96 2.55 -18.14
N SER A 369 28.98 3.41 -18.41
CA SER A 369 28.76 4.66 -17.67
C SER A 369 28.02 4.36 -16.37
N CYS A 370 28.74 4.03 -15.30
CA CYS A 370 28.19 4.10 -13.95
C CYS A 370 28.12 5.57 -13.53
N LYS A 371 26.93 6.18 -13.63
CA LYS A 371 26.63 7.44 -12.95
C LYS A 371 26.10 7.11 -11.55
N SER A 372 26.79 7.67 -10.57
CA SER A 372 26.49 7.69 -9.16
C SER A 372 25.14 8.38 -8.88
N ASN A 373 24.45 7.83 -7.88
CA ASN A 373 23.32 8.45 -7.19
C ASN A 373 23.79 9.69 -6.42
N GLU A 374 23.02 10.78 -6.47
CA GLU A 374 22.87 11.70 -5.35
C GLU A 374 21.52 12.45 -5.46
N SER A 375 20.65 12.10 -4.51
CA SER A 375 19.72 12.96 -3.76
C SER A 375 19.05 14.13 -4.48
N ARG A 376 17.72 14.03 -4.65
CA ARG A 376 16.81 15.16 -4.46
C ARG A 376 15.38 14.73 -4.16
N ILE A 377 15.09 14.65 -2.87
CA ILE A 377 13.74 14.81 -2.31
C ILE A 377 13.38 16.30 -2.47
N ASN A 378 12.31 16.59 -3.20
CA ASN A 378 11.30 17.60 -2.84
C ASN A 378 10.18 17.68 -3.89
N VAL A 379 8.96 17.46 -3.39
CA VAL A 379 7.74 18.23 -3.65
C VAL A 379 7.34 18.44 -5.12
N LEU A 380 6.27 17.77 -5.54
CA LEU A 380 5.21 18.39 -6.34
C LEU A 380 3.89 17.62 -6.13
N ALA A 381 3.02 18.26 -5.37
CA ALA A 381 1.59 17.98 -5.31
C ALA A 381 0.91 18.43 -6.61
N GLU A 382 -0.31 17.93 -6.80
CA GLU A 382 -1.33 18.40 -7.74
C GLU A 382 -1.13 18.10 -9.23
N ARG A 383 -1.88 17.10 -9.73
CA ARG A 383 -3.04 17.34 -10.63
C ARG A 383 -3.71 16.01 -10.97
N GLY A 384 -4.89 15.80 -10.41
CA GLY A 384 -5.84 14.85 -10.94
C GLY A 384 -6.40 15.36 -12.27
N GLN A 385 -6.29 14.54 -13.31
CA GLN A 385 -7.20 14.59 -14.45
C GLN A 385 -7.65 13.15 -14.76
N PRO A 386 -8.96 12.88 -14.83
CA PRO A 386 -9.44 11.59 -15.29
C PRO A 386 -9.34 11.52 -16.82
N VAL A 387 -8.62 10.52 -17.30
CA VAL A 387 -8.65 10.08 -18.70
C VAL A 387 -9.95 9.31 -18.90
N ASN A 388 -10.93 9.92 -19.56
CA ASN A 388 -12.11 9.24 -20.08
C ASN A 388 -11.69 8.33 -21.23
N ILE A 389 -11.53 7.04 -20.95
CA ILE A 389 -11.46 6.00 -21.98
C ILE A 389 -12.91 5.68 -22.36
N ALA A 390 -13.37 6.27 -23.46
CA ALA A 390 -14.59 5.86 -24.14
C ALA A 390 -14.33 4.49 -24.78
N LEU A 391 -14.86 3.43 -24.15
CA LEU A 391 -14.94 2.10 -24.73
C LEU A 391 -16.34 1.92 -25.33
N ASP A 392 -16.28 1.77 -26.64
CA ASP A 392 -17.34 1.56 -27.61
C ASP A 392 -18.11 0.27 -27.30
N HIS A 393 -19.39 0.39 -26.95
CA HIS A 393 -20.34 -0.72 -26.93
C HIS A 393 -21.38 -0.46 -27.99
N GLY A 394 -21.24 -1.17 -29.12
CA GLY A 394 -22.29 -1.31 -30.11
C GLY A 394 -23.45 -2.13 -29.55
N GLU A 395 -24.64 -1.54 -29.57
CA GLU A 395 -25.90 -2.28 -29.62
C GLU A 395 -26.74 -1.85 -30.84
N PRO A 396 -27.51 -2.78 -31.42
CA PRO A 396 -28.32 -2.50 -32.59
C PRO A 396 -29.77 -2.11 -32.24
N VAL A 397 -30.31 -1.20 -33.07
CA VAL A 397 -31.64 -1.29 -33.70
C VAL A 397 -32.90 -0.79 -32.92
N THR A 398 -33.53 0.18 -33.60
CA THR A 398 -34.98 0.46 -33.77
C THR A 398 -35.78 1.44 -32.90
N LYS A 399 -36.45 2.32 -33.69
CA LYS A 399 -37.84 2.82 -33.63
C LYS A 399 -38.11 4.15 -32.91
N HIS A 400 -38.43 5.13 -33.77
CA HIS A 400 -39.53 6.09 -33.70
C HIS A 400 -40.09 6.41 -32.31
N PHE A 401 -39.98 7.68 -31.89
CA PHE A 401 -41.14 8.52 -31.64
C PHE A 401 -40.70 9.99 -31.59
N ALA A 402 -41.22 10.79 -32.52
CA ALA A 402 -41.15 12.23 -32.46
C ALA A 402 -42.25 12.72 -31.50
N VAL A 403 -41.87 13.46 -30.46
CA VAL A 403 -42.79 14.33 -29.72
C VAL A 403 -42.09 15.66 -29.48
N ALA A 404 -42.61 16.68 -30.15
CA ALA A 404 -42.30 18.08 -29.92
C ALA A 404 -43.02 18.57 -28.65
N GLY A 405 -42.37 19.45 -27.89
CA GLY A 405 -42.93 20.16 -26.73
C GLY A 405 -41.82 20.95 -26.04
N SER A 406 -41.48 22.13 -26.56
CA SER A 406 -41.92 23.44 -26.05
C SER A 406 -41.40 23.80 -24.65
N SER A 407 -40.36 24.65 -24.67
CA SER A 407 -40.22 25.88 -23.87
C SER A 407 -40.82 25.94 -22.45
N GLY A 408 -39.94 26.09 -21.46
CA GLY A 408 -40.33 26.51 -20.11
C GLY A 408 -39.14 26.94 -19.26
N LYS A 409 -38.65 28.16 -19.50
CA LYS A 409 -37.73 28.87 -18.60
C LYS A 409 -38.38 29.04 -17.23
N MET A 410 -37.72 28.67 -16.14
CA MET A 410 -37.82 29.39 -14.86
C MET A 410 -36.56 29.18 -14.03
N SER A 411 -35.75 30.23 -13.99
CA SER A 411 -34.74 30.48 -12.98
C SER A 411 -35.39 30.67 -11.60
N ARG A 412 -34.85 30.03 -10.57
CA ARG A 412 -34.88 30.56 -9.19
C ARG A 412 -33.54 30.27 -8.52
N PRO A 413 -32.84 31.30 -7.99
CA PRO A 413 -31.67 31.10 -7.15
C PRO A 413 -32.14 30.80 -5.72
N MET A 414 -31.74 29.65 -5.16
CA MET A 414 -31.92 29.42 -3.73
C MET A 414 -30.83 30.15 -2.96
N LYS A 415 -31.30 30.91 -1.98
CA LYS A 415 -30.54 31.76 -1.08
C LYS A 415 -29.73 30.92 -0.08
N SER A 416 -28.61 31.51 0.28
CA SER A 416 -27.74 31.27 1.42
C SER A 416 -28.44 31.00 2.76
N GLY A 417 -27.76 30.21 3.61
CA GLY A 417 -28.04 29.98 5.03
C GLY A 417 -28.39 28.51 5.26
N VAL A 418 -27.66 27.70 6.02
CA VAL A 418 -27.24 27.91 7.41
C VAL A 418 -25.93 27.15 7.66
N ILE A 419 -24.95 27.82 8.26
CA ILE A 419 -23.77 27.20 8.86
C ILE A 419 -24.25 26.61 10.19
N ILE A 420 -24.17 25.29 10.32
CA ILE A 420 -24.32 24.63 11.62
C ILE A 420 -22.94 24.67 12.27
N GLU A 421 -22.80 25.54 13.27
CA GLU A 421 -21.70 25.48 14.23
C GLU A 421 -21.81 24.14 14.98
N ILE A 422 -20.84 23.26 14.75
CA ILE A 422 -20.62 22.10 15.61
C ILE A 422 -19.74 22.61 16.75
N SER A 423 -20.35 22.77 17.92
CA SER A 423 -19.62 23.08 19.15
C SER A 423 -18.78 21.88 19.56
N ASP A 424 -17.47 22.07 19.58
CA ASP A 424 -16.52 21.22 20.27
C ASP A 424 -16.77 21.34 21.78
N SER A 425 -17.10 20.23 22.42
CA SER A 425 -16.99 20.08 23.88
C SER A 425 -15.89 19.07 24.16
N ASP A 426 -14.72 19.61 24.47
CA ASP A 426 -13.68 18.98 25.26
C ASP A 426 -14.29 18.43 26.56
N ASP A 427 -13.99 17.18 26.90
CA ASP A 427 -13.96 16.76 28.29
C ASP A 427 -12.75 15.85 28.54
N GLU A 428 -11.92 16.37 29.43
CA GLU A 428 -10.68 15.88 30.00
C GLU A 428 -10.84 14.48 30.62
N ALA A 429 -9.96 13.56 30.26
CA ALA A 429 -8.85 13.10 31.09
C ALA A 429 -9.22 12.52 32.47
N THR A 430 -8.97 11.22 32.65
CA THR A 430 -8.09 10.76 33.74
C THR A 430 -7.51 9.36 33.44
N PRO A 431 -6.22 9.11 33.77
CA PRO A 431 -5.52 7.87 33.43
C PRO A 431 -5.31 6.92 34.63
N GLU A 432 -4.65 5.80 34.34
CA GLU A 432 -3.98 4.84 35.24
C GLU A 432 -4.81 3.74 35.92
N LYS A 433 -4.48 2.48 35.61
CA LYS A 433 -3.60 1.67 36.48
C LYS A 433 -3.09 0.39 35.82
N PHE A 434 -1.77 0.36 35.70
CA PHE A 434 -0.88 -0.78 35.54
C PHE A 434 -0.98 -1.73 36.74
N ILE A 435 -1.17 -3.05 36.52
CA ILE A 435 -0.72 -4.15 37.40
C ILE A 435 -0.38 -5.33 36.47
N GLN A 436 0.90 -5.49 36.10
CA GLN A 436 1.84 -6.51 36.61
C GLN A 436 1.43 -7.98 36.39
N SER A 437 2.16 -8.63 35.49
CA SER A 437 2.35 -10.08 35.39
C SER A 437 3.31 -10.60 36.48
N PRO A 438 3.24 -11.91 36.79
CA PRO A 438 4.45 -12.72 36.99
C PRO A 438 4.40 -13.97 36.09
N SER A 439 5.34 -14.18 35.17
CA SER A 439 6.68 -14.77 35.32
C SER A 439 6.71 -16.29 35.59
N PHE A 440 7.36 -16.99 34.65
CA PHE A 440 8.27 -18.14 34.82
C PHE A 440 7.76 -19.49 35.36
N SER A 441 7.82 -20.52 34.50
CA SER A 441 8.65 -21.70 34.77
C SER A 441 8.96 -22.49 33.49
N GLN A 442 10.26 -22.61 33.22
CA GLN A 442 10.88 -23.54 32.28
C GLN A 442 10.76 -24.99 32.79
N THR A 443 10.63 -25.97 31.89
CA THR A 443 11.40 -27.23 31.95
C THR A 443 11.51 -27.87 30.57
N ASN A 444 12.76 -28.12 30.19
CA ASN A 444 13.19 -28.99 29.09
C ASN A 444 13.01 -30.46 29.45
N GLU A 445 12.71 -31.34 28.47
CA GLU A 445 13.22 -32.71 28.33
C GLU A 445 12.74 -33.29 26.97
N LYS A 446 13.58 -33.37 25.93
CA LYS A 446 14.47 -34.47 25.50
C LYS A 446 13.79 -35.81 25.08
N ILE A 447 13.87 -36.05 23.76
CA ILE A 447 14.45 -37.24 23.07
C ILE A 447 13.65 -38.58 22.96
N ARG A 448 13.76 -39.18 21.75
CA ARG A 448 13.52 -40.58 21.25
C ARG A 448 12.12 -40.89 20.72
N ALA A 449 11.90 -40.99 19.41
CA ALA A 449 12.28 -42.08 18.46
C ALA A 449 11.63 -43.43 18.79
N ASP A 450 10.66 -43.89 17.97
CA ASP A 450 10.80 -45.09 17.13
C ASP A 450 9.52 -45.50 16.38
N TYR A 451 9.72 -45.81 15.10
CA TYR A 451 9.10 -46.83 14.24
C TYR A 451 7.76 -47.50 14.65
N LYS A 452 6.79 -47.44 13.71
CA LYS A 452 6.13 -48.60 13.03
C LYS A 452 5.13 -48.06 12.00
N ARG A 453 5.42 -48.14 10.70
CA ARG A 453 5.25 -49.32 9.82
C ARG A 453 3.77 -49.74 9.67
N GLY A 454 3.13 -49.16 8.66
CA GLY A 454 2.54 -49.93 7.56
C GLY A 454 1.06 -50.27 7.65
N SER A 455 0.51 -50.38 6.44
CA SER A 455 -0.74 -51.04 6.09
C SER A 455 -2.01 -50.21 6.25
N LEU A 456 -2.59 -49.78 5.12
CA LEU A 456 -3.94 -50.17 4.71
C LEU A 456 -4.22 -49.58 3.33
N VAL A 457 -3.83 -50.32 2.30
CA VAL A 457 -4.45 -50.27 0.96
C VAL A 457 -5.04 -51.65 0.76
N SER A 458 -6.36 -51.72 0.52
CA SER A 458 -7.00 -52.62 -0.45
C SER A 458 -8.45 -52.95 -0.07
N SER A 459 -9.28 -52.93 -1.13
CA SER A 459 -10.48 -53.76 -1.34
C SER A 459 -11.82 -53.35 -0.73
N MET A 460 -12.58 -52.60 -1.55
CA MET A 460 -13.99 -52.90 -1.89
C MET A 460 -14.17 -54.37 -2.35
N PRO A 461 -15.40 -54.88 -2.63
CA PRO A 461 -16.75 -54.59 -2.12
C PRO A 461 -17.51 -55.89 -1.73
N LYS A 462 -18.71 -55.82 -1.13
CA LYS A 462 -19.84 -56.78 -1.37
C LYS A 462 -21.12 -56.51 -0.56
N ARG A 463 -22.24 -56.48 -1.32
CA ARG A 463 -23.57 -57.11 -1.11
C ARG A 463 -24.57 -56.56 -0.06
N ASN A 464 -25.64 -55.98 -0.62
CA ASN A 464 -27.07 -56.26 -0.45
C ASN A 464 -27.57 -56.91 0.85
N ARG A 465 -28.52 -56.24 1.52
CA ARG A 465 -29.69 -56.90 2.12
C ARG A 465 -30.88 -55.95 2.20
N SER A 466 -32.03 -56.45 1.78
CA SER A 466 -33.34 -55.80 1.89
C SER A 466 -33.86 -55.87 3.33
N THR A 467 -34.86 -55.02 3.64
CA THR A 467 -36.08 -55.45 4.34
C THR A 467 -37.15 -54.36 4.31
N TYR A 468 -38.36 -54.83 4.03
CA TYR A 468 -39.68 -54.25 4.27
C TYR A 468 -39.83 -53.47 5.57
N GLY A 469 -40.74 -52.50 5.58
CA GLY A 469 -41.28 -51.87 6.79
C GLY A 469 -42.30 -50.78 6.46
N SER A 470 -43.53 -51.20 6.19
CA SER A 470 -44.73 -50.37 6.10
C SER A 470 -45.15 -49.80 7.46
N ASP A 471 -46.16 -48.94 7.40
CA ASP A 471 -47.12 -48.52 8.45
C ASP A 471 -46.79 -47.16 9.09
N LYS A 472 -47.50 -46.10 8.71
CA LYS A 472 -48.90 -45.72 9.04
C LYS A 472 -49.03 -45.29 10.50
N ASP A 473 -49.54 -44.07 10.67
CA ASP A 473 -50.53 -43.60 11.66
C ASP A 473 -50.47 -42.06 11.60
N GLU A 474 -51.38 -41.39 10.90
CA GLU A 474 -52.76 -41.04 11.30
C GLU A 474 -52.84 -40.01 12.45
N ASP A 475 -53.53 -38.92 12.13
CA ASP A 475 -54.41 -38.10 12.97
C ASP A 475 -53.86 -37.26 14.13
N ALA A 476 -53.88 -35.94 13.92
CA ALA A 476 -54.41 -35.03 14.94
C ALA A 476 -55.12 -33.83 14.28
N GLN A 477 -56.43 -33.84 14.46
CA GLN A 477 -57.42 -32.87 14.00
C GLN A 477 -57.26 -31.47 14.59
N GLN A 478 -57.61 -30.50 13.74
CA GLN A 478 -58.38 -29.28 14.01
C GLN A 478 -58.84 -29.03 15.46
N LYS A 479 -58.45 -27.89 16.03
CA LYS A 479 -59.36 -27.10 16.90
C LYS A 479 -58.97 -25.63 17.01
N LYS A 480 -59.80 -24.79 16.38
CA LYS A 480 -60.40 -23.55 16.87
C LYS A 480 -59.53 -22.63 17.75
N ARG A 481 -59.27 -21.41 17.25
CA ARG A 481 -59.62 -20.16 17.95
C ARG A 481 -59.48 -18.97 17.00
N THR A 482 -60.61 -18.62 16.37
CA THR A 482 -60.92 -17.26 15.96
C THR A 482 -60.88 -16.37 17.21
N ARG A 483 -59.98 -15.37 17.22
CA ARG A 483 -60.00 -14.32 18.23
C ARG A 483 -60.64 -13.11 17.57
N GLU A 484 -61.88 -12.86 17.97
CA GLU A 484 -62.57 -11.58 17.79
C GLU A 484 -61.67 -10.47 18.34
N VAL A 485 -61.40 -9.46 17.51
CA VAL A 485 -60.91 -8.17 17.98
C VAL A 485 -62.09 -7.22 17.84
N ASN A 486 -62.71 -6.93 18.98
CA ASN A 486 -63.73 -5.90 19.11
C ASN A 486 -63.12 -4.52 18.91
N TYR A 487 -63.90 -3.69 18.24
CA TYR A 487 -63.77 -2.24 18.07
C TYR A 487 -63.84 -1.50 19.41
N ASP A 488 -63.02 -0.46 19.56
CA ASP A 488 -63.28 0.69 20.44
C ASP A 488 -62.66 1.98 19.85
N GLY A 489 -63.50 2.75 19.13
CA GLY A 489 -63.53 4.23 18.94
C GLY A 489 -62.28 5.07 18.59
N PRO A 490 -62.40 6.41 18.44
CA PRO A 490 -63.60 7.24 18.41
C PRO A 490 -63.77 8.06 17.11
N TRP A 491 -65.00 8.58 16.96
CA TRP A 491 -65.44 9.55 15.98
C TRP A 491 -64.61 10.84 16.05
N VAL A 492 -64.06 11.26 14.91
CA VAL A 492 -63.59 12.64 14.70
C VAL A 492 -64.66 13.36 13.89
N SER A 493 -65.39 14.24 14.57
CA SER A 493 -66.21 15.29 14.00
C SER A 493 -65.30 16.38 13.40
N HIS A 494 -65.39 16.60 12.09
CA HIS A 494 -64.94 17.83 11.45
C HIS A 494 -66.03 18.43 10.58
N GLN A 495 -66.01 19.77 10.62
CA GLN A 495 -66.95 20.77 10.15
C GLN A 495 -67.29 20.72 8.66
#